data_AF-A0A381D9A2-F1
#
_entry.id   AF-A0A381D9A2-F1
#
_cell.length_a   1.000
_cell.length_b   1.000
_cell.length_c   1.000
_cell.angle_alpha   90.00
_cell.angle_beta   90.00
_cell.angle_gamma   90.00
#
_symmetry.space_group_name_H-M   'P 1'
#
loop_
_entity.id
_entity.type
_entity.pdbx_description
1 polymer ?
#
loop_
_entity_poly.entity_id
_entity_poly.type
_entity_poly.pdbx_seq_one_letter_code
_entity_poly.pdbx_strand_id
1 'polypeptide(L)'
;MNKNIIIKKEKPICQLDGLPGVKRRKVDAYSINNTSDIESTIELGYACTSAGDNGAINVWKDDAGIIRGELMRYCVTVEKRTFTSYAEVEKCVSDWLERINP
;
A
#
# COMPACT_ATOMS: atom_id res chain seq x y z
N MET A 1 18.60 -9.33 15.60
CA MET A 1 18.66 -8.15 14.71
C MET A 1 17.94 -7.02 15.41
N ASN A 2 18.65 -5.93 15.74
CA ASN A 2 18.01 -4.71 16.23
C ASN A 2 17.15 -4.15 15.09
N LYS A 3 15.83 -4.23 15.21
CA LYS A 3 14.93 -3.49 14.33
C LYS A 3 15.11 -2.02 14.69
N ASN A 4 15.95 -1.32 13.93
CA ASN A 4 15.98 0.15 13.97
C ASN A 4 14.54 0.62 13.81
N ILE A 5 14.03 1.39 14.76
CA ILE A 5 12.68 1.96 14.68
C ILE A 5 12.72 2.94 13.52
N ILE A 6 12.16 2.53 12.38
CA ILE A 6 12.01 3.40 11.22
C ILE A 6 10.90 4.39 11.58
N ILE A 7 11.27 5.66 11.70
CA ILE A 7 10.30 6.75 11.91
C ILE A 7 10.13 7.46 10.57
N LYS A 8 8.92 7.41 10.00
CA LYS A 8 8.56 8.24 8.85
C LYS A 8 8.56 9.70 9.31
N LYS A 9 9.55 10.48 8.85
CA LYS A 9 9.66 11.92 9.12
C LYS A 9 8.68 12.74 8.27
N GLU A 10 8.27 12.19 7.14
CA GLU A 10 7.33 12.81 6.22
C GLU A 10 5.90 12.66 6.72
N LYS A 11 5.04 13.62 6.37
CA LYS A 11 3.61 13.51 6.62
C LYS A 11 2.99 12.50 5.63
N PRO A 12 1.96 11.74 6.04
CA PRO A 12 1.16 10.95 5.12
C PRO A 12 0.62 11.82 3.98
N ILE A 13 0.52 11.28 2.77
CA ILE A 13 -0.02 12.01 1.62
C ILE A 13 -1.54 12.12 1.70
N CYS A 14 -2.20 11.10 2.26
CA CYS A 14 -3.64 11.08 2.45
C CYS A 14 -4.04 10.10 3.56
N GLN A 15 -5.35 10.00 3.81
CA GLN A 15 -5.95 8.98 4.66
C GLN A 15 -6.93 8.15 3.83
N LEU A 16 -6.77 6.82 3.88
CA LEU A 16 -7.71 5.88 3.26
C LEU A 16 -8.81 5.55 4.26
N ASP A 17 -10.08 5.65 3.83
CA ASP A 17 -11.26 5.29 4.63
C ASP A 17 -11.83 3.96 4.14
N GLY A 18 -12.34 3.14 5.07
CA GLY A 18 -13.08 1.91 4.73
C GLY A 18 -12.23 0.75 4.23
N LEU A 19 -10.93 0.70 4.58
CA LEU A 19 -10.05 -0.40 4.18
C LEU A 19 -10.57 -1.75 4.71
N PRO A 20 -10.82 -2.75 3.84
CA PRO A 20 -11.28 -4.06 4.26
C PRO A 20 -10.38 -4.72 5.31
N GLY A 21 -11.00 -5.23 6.38
CA GLY A 21 -10.31 -5.91 7.49
C GLY A 21 -9.67 -4.97 8.53
N VAL A 22 -9.84 -3.65 8.40
CA VAL A 22 -9.33 -2.66 9.36
C VAL A 22 -10.51 -2.06 10.13
N LYS A 23 -10.51 -2.17 11.47
CA LYS A 23 -11.57 -1.62 12.34
C LYS A 23 -11.50 -0.11 12.45
N ARG A 24 -10.29 0.46 12.48
CA ARG A 24 -10.14 1.93 12.47
C ARG A 24 -10.63 2.45 11.14
N ARG A 25 -11.42 3.53 11.20
CA ARG A 25 -12.06 4.09 10.02
C ARG A 25 -11.04 4.61 9.00
N LYS A 26 -10.01 5.33 9.47
CA LYS A 26 -9.01 5.97 8.61
C LYS A 26 -7.62 5.41 8.85
N VAL A 27 -6.87 5.22 7.77
CA VAL A 27 -5.48 4.79 7.78
C VAL A 27 -4.63 5.80 7.03
N ASP A 28 -3.62 6.35 7.70
CA ASP A 28 -2.61 7.20 7.07
C ASP A 28 -1.88 6.42 5.98
N ALA A 29 -1.78 7.01 4.80
CA ALA A 29 -1.15 6.41 3.64
C ALA A 29 0.05 7.23 3.17
N TYR A 30 1.12 6.54 2.79
CA TYR A 30 2.32 7.13 2.21
C TYR A 30 2.40 6.85 0.72
N SER A 31 2.81 7.86 -0.04
CA SER A 31 3.05 7.71 -1.48
C SER A 31 4.22 6.75 -1.73
N ILE A 32 4.09 5.85 -2.69
CA ILE A 32 5.16 4.98 -3.16
C ILE A 32 5.42 5.20 -4.65
N ASN A 33 6.70 5.30 -5.02
CA ASN A 33 7.17 5.35 -6.41
C ASN A 33 8.12 4.18 -6.75
N ASN A 34 8.42 3.33 -5.77
CA ASN A 34 9.20 2.11 -5.89
C ASN A 34 8.83 1.17 -4.72
N THR A 35 9.53 0.04 -4.60
CA THR A 35 9.17 -1.01 -3.64
C THR A 35 9.95 -1.00 -2.31
N SER A 36 11.03 -0.21 -2.18
CA SER A 36 12.00 -0.31 -1.07
C SER A 36 11.39 -0.14 0.32
N ASP A 37 10.35 0.68 0.42
CA ASP A 37 9.79 1.12 1.70
C ASP A 37 8.46 0.46 2.02
N ILE A 38 7.99 -0.49 1.20
CA ILE A 38 6.66 -1.08 1.36
C ILE A 38 6.57 -1.84 2.68
N GLU A 39 7.48 -2.79 2.93
CA GLU A 39 7.46 -3.61 4.14
C GLU A 39 7.55 -2.75 5.39
N SER A 40 8.51 -1.82 5.43
CA SER A 40 8.69 -0.95 6.59
C SER A 40 7.48 -0.05 6.85
N THR A 41 6.84 0.48 5.81
CA THR A 41 5.64 1.33 5.93
C THR A 41 4.45 0.52 6.46
N ILE A 42 4.25 -0.70 5.94
CA ILE A 42 3.14 -1.56 6.33
C ILE A 42 3.30 -2.09 7.76
N GLU A 43 4.52 -2.49 8.16
CA GLU A 43 4.77 -2.97 9.53
C GLU A 43 4.68 -1.85 10.59
N LEU A 44 4.78 -0.58 10.19
CA LEU A 44 4.48 0.57 11.06
C LEU A 44 2.96 0.83 11.20
N GLY A 45 2.13 0.07 10.50
CA GLY A 45 0.67 0.23 10.51
C GLY A 45 0.19 1.37 9.61
N TYR A 46 0.94 1.71 8.57
CA TYR A 46 0.48 2.64 7.53
C TYR A 46 0.06 1.88 6.27
N ALA A 47 -0.70 2.55 5.41
CA ALA A 47 -0.94 2.07 4.06
C ALA A 47 0.11 2.64 3.09
N CYS A 48 0.33 1.94 1.99
CA CYS A 48 1.06 2.44 0.84
C CYS A 48 0.08 2.77 -0.27
N THR A 49 0.26 3.90 -0.95
CA THR A 49 -0.59 4.30 -2.07
C THR A 49 0.22 4.90 -3.21
N SER A 50 -0.22 4.72 -4.44
CA SER A 50 0.32 5.43 -5.60
C SER A 50 -0.79 5.68 -6.61
N ALA A 51 -0.70 6.79 -7.33
CA ALA A 51 -1.62 7.15 -8.39
C ALA A 51 -0.84 7.71 -9.58
N GLY A 52 -1.31 7.39 -10.78
CA GLY A 52 -0.80 7.86 -12.05
C GLY A 52 -1.95 8.11 -13.02
N ASP A 53 -1.63 8.57 -14.23
CA ASP A 53 -2.63 8.96 -15.23
C ASP A 53 -3.59 7.82 -15.60
N ASN A 54 -3.14 6.58 -15.45
CA ASN A 54 -3.90 5.41 -15.86
C ASN A 54 -4.49 4.61 -14.69
N GLY A 55 -4.25 4.99 -13.44
CA GLY A 55 -4.79 4.24 -12.31
C GLY A 55 -4.16 4.53 -10.96
N ALA A 56 -4.45 3.67 -9.99
CA ALA A 56 -3.90 3.76 -8.64
C ALA A 56 -3.70 2.37 -8.02
N ILE A 57 -2.96 2.32 -6.93
CA ILE A 57 -2.80 1.13 -6.09
C ILE A 57 -2.82 1.54 -4.62
N ASN A 58 -3.51 0.75 -3.80
CA ASN A 58 -3.45 0.81 -2.35
C ASN A 58 -2.99 -0.54 -1.81
N VAL A 59 -2.10 -0.55 -0.82
CA VAL A 59 -1.66 -1.75 -0.11
C VAL A 59 -1.68 -1.48 1.39
N TRP A 60 -2.23 -2.40 2.17
CA TRP A 60 -2.30 -2.28 3.63
C TRP A 60 -2.25 -3.64 4.29
N LYS A 61 -1.95 -3.65 5.60
CA LYS A 61 -2.09 -4.83 6.47
C LYS A 61 -3.32 -4.64 7.33
N ASP A 62 -4.16 -5.66 7.36
CA ASP A 62 -5.40 -5.63 8.13
C ASP A 62 -5.18 -5.99 9.61
N ASP A 63 -6.23 -5.91 10.41
CA ASP A 63 -6.13 -6.15 11.86
C ASP A 63 -5.80 -7.62 12.21
N ALA A 64 -5.95 -8.55 11.26
CA ALA A 64 -5.56 -9.95 11.40
C ALA A 64 -4.11 -10.20 10.91
N GLY A 65 -3.41 -9.16 10.45
CA GLY A 65 -2.05 -9.26 9.92
C GLY A 65 -1.99 -9.69 8.46
N ILE A 66 -3.11 -9.75 7.75
CA ILE A 66 -3.18 -10.12 6.34
C ILE A 66 -2.84 -8.90 5.49
N ILE A 67 -1.90 -9.05 4.55
CA ILE A 67 -1.56 -7.99 3.61
C ILE A 67 -2.53 -8.03 2.43
N ARG A 68 -3.12 -6.89 2.11
CA ARG A 68 -4.17 -6.73 1.11
C ARG A 68 -3.78 -5.62 0.13
N GLY A 69 -4.34 -5.68 -1.07
CA GLY A 69 -4.19 -4.62 -2.05
C GLY A 69 -5.42 -4.42 -2.93
N GLU A 70 -5.56 -3.19 -3.41
CA GLU A 70 -6.56 -2.77 -4.39
C GLU A 70 -5.86 -2.09 -5.55
N LEU A 71 -6.05 -2.64 -6.73
CA LEU A 71 -5.50 -2.13 -7.99
C LEU A 71 -6.66 -1.46 -8.73
N MET A 72 -6.44 -0.23 -9.18
CA MET A 72 -7.48 0.62 -9.75
C MET A 72 -7.09 1.15 -11.12
N ARG A 73 -8.08 1.25 -12.03
CA ARG A 73 -8.00 1.92 -13.33
C ARG A 73 -9.18 2.88 -13.44
N TYR A 74 -8.94 4.11 -13.90
CA TYR A 74 -10.01 5.10 -14.12
C TYR A 74 -10.97 5.24 -12.92
N CYS A 75 -10.41 5.34 -11.70
CA CYS A 75 -11.14 5.43 -10.43
C CYS A 75 -12.01 4.21 -10.07
N VAL A 76 -11.80 3.05 -10.69
CA VAL A 76 -12.50 1.79 -10.41
C VAL A 76 -11.51 0.72 -9.98
N THR A 77 -11.79 0.04 -8.87
CA THR A 77 -11.02 -1.14 -8.44
C THR A 77 -11.24 -2.28 -9.43
N VAL A 78 -10.18 -2.68 -10.11
CA VAL A 78 -10.19 -3.78 -11.08
C VAL A 78 -9.72 -5.09 -10.46
N GLU A 79 -8.94 -5.04 -9.38
CA GLU A 79 -8.49 -6.23 -8.67
C GLU A 79 -8.37 -5.96 -7.17
N LYS A 80 -8.85 -6.92 -6.37
CA LYS A 80 -8.63 -7.02 -4.92
C LYS A 80 -7.76 -8.23 -4.67
N ARG A 81 -6.67 -8.04 -3.93
CA ARG A 81 -5.67 -9.09 -3.72
C ARG A 81 -5.35 -9.27 -2.24
N THR A 82 -5.09 -10.52 -1.87
CA THR A 82 -4.45 -10.89 -0.60
C THR A 82 -3.07 -11.42 -0.93
N PHE A 83 -2.05 -10.99 -0.20
CA PHE A 83 -0.66 -11.38 -0.41
C PHE A 83 -0.18 -12.31 0.69
N THR A 84 0.70 -13.25 0.33
CA THR A 84 1.28 -14.21 1.27
C THR A 84 2.67 -13.80 1.76
N SER A 85 3.32 -12.86 1.06
CA SER A 85 4.65 -12.34 1.41
C SER A 85 4.88 -10.94 0.85
N TYR A 86 5.85 -10.21 1.41
CA TYR A 86 6.27 -8.90 0.88
C TYR A 86 6.86 -9.00 -0.53
N ALA A 87 7.55 -10.09 -0.87
CA ALA A 87 8.05 -10.31 -2.24
C ALA A 87 6.92 -10.32 -3.29
N GLU A 88 5.74 -10.90 -2.96
CA GLU A 88 4.57 -10.83 -3.83
C GLU A 88 4.00 -9.42 -3.94
N VAL A 89 4.00 -8.67 -2.83
CA VAL A 89 3.55 -7.28 -2.80
C VAL A 89 4.45 -6.42 -3.68
N GLU A 90 5.76 -6.50 -3.49
CA GLU A 90 6.75 -5.72 -4.23
C GLU A 90 6.65 -5.99 -5.72
N LYS A 91 6.56 -7.26 -6.13
CA LYS A 91 6.35 -7.62 -7.53
C LYS A 91 5.06 -7.01 -8.08
N CYS A 92 3.95 -7.16 -7.35
CA CYS A 92 2.65 -6.63 -7.77
C CYS A 92 2.67 -5.10 -7.89
N VAL A 93 3.31 -4.42 -6.96
CA VAL A 93 3.44 -2.96 -6.97
C VAL A 93 4.32 -2.52 -8.13
N SER A 94 5.48 -3.15 -8.35
CA SER A 94 6.37 -2.81 -9.46
C SER A 94 5.65 -2.95 -10.80
N ASP A 95 5.00 -4.09 -11.04
CA ASP A 95 4.22 -4.35 -12.26
C ASP A 95 3.09 -3.32 -12.45
N TRP A 96 2.48 -2.85 -11.35
CA TRP A 96 1.37 -1.90 -11.41
C TRP A 96 1.82 -0.44 -11.58
N LEU A 97 2.95 -0.06 -10.98
CA LEU A 97 3.53 1.27 -11.14
C LEU A 97 3.86 1.57 -12.61
N GLU A 98 4.42 0.59 -13.34
CA GLU A 98 4.64 0.67 -14.79
C GLU A 98 3.33 0.84 -15.57
N ARG A 99 2.23 0.22 -15.12
CA ARG A 99 0.93 0.29 -15.81
C ARG A 99 0.18 1.60 -15.59
N ILE A 100 0.35 2.24 -14.43
CA ILE A 100 -0.31 3.50 -14.12
C ILE A 100 0.46 4.71 -14.67
N ASN A 101 1.79 4.56 -14.86
CA ASN A 101 2.70 5.54 -15.44
C ASN A 101 3.52 4.94 -16.62
N PRO A 102 2.87 4.57 -17.73
CA PRO A 102 3.53 3.96 -18.89
C PRO A 102 4.46 4.92 -19.64
#